data_AF-A0A7X7BUU2-F1
#
_entry.id   AF-A0A7X7BUU2-F1
#
_cell.length_a   1.000
_cell.length_b   1.000
_cell.length_c   1.000
_cell.angle_alpha   90.00
_cell.angle_beta   90.00
_cell.angle_gamma   90.00
#
_symmetry.space_group_name_H-M   'P 1'
#
loop_
_entity.id
_entity.type
_entity.pdbx_description
1 polymer ?
#
loop_
_entity_poly.entity_id
_entity_poly.type
_entity_poly.pdbx_seq_one_letter_code
_entity_poly.pdbx_strand_id
1 'polypeptide(L)'
;MNLMQLLSAVLLLVLGLLINNLWFNESTGVKRLAELEKELEIQKSEHERLVSNNERIEQVVNGIKYSVEAREELARKHLGLIQKDETFFHFTPAD
;
A
#
# COMPACT_ATOMS: atom_id res chain seq x y z
N MET A 1 33.96 7.09 -50.46
CA MET A 1 33.66 7.38 -49.06
C MET A 1 34.92 7.09 -48.26
N ASN A 2 35.51 8.07 -47.58
CA ASN A 2 36.81 7.89 -46.93
C ASN A 2 36.65 6.97 -45.71
N LEU A 3 37.61 6.07 -45.48
CA LEU A 3 37.58 5.09 -44.39
C LEU A 3 37.33 5.74 -43.03
N MET A 4 37.88 6.93 -42.81
CA MET A 4 37.67 7.74 -41.60
C MET A 4 36.22 8.22 -41.42
N GLN A 5 35.53 8.57 -42.51
CA GLN A 5 34.12 9.01 -42.47
C GLN A 5 33.20 7.83 -42.17
N LEU A 6 33.55 6.64 -42.66
CA LEU A 6 32.80 5.41 -42.39
C LEU A 6 32.95 4.99 -40.93
N LEU A 7 34.17 5.07 -40.38
CA LEU A 7 34.43 4.81 -38.96
C LEU A 7 33.68 5.80 -38.06
N SER A 8 33.69 7.09 -38.37
CA SER A 8 32.95 8.09 -37.60
C SER A 8 31.43 7.89 -37.67
N ALA A 9 30.91 7.46 -38.83
CA ALA A 9 29.48 7.18 -38.98
C ALA A 9 29.04 5.96 -38.15
N VAL A 10 29.85 4.89 -38.15
CA VAL A 10 29.59 3.71 -37.30
C VAL A 10 29.65 4.08 -35.83
N LEU A 11 30.64 4.89 -35.42
CA LEU A 11 30.77 5.31 -34.03
C LEU A 11 29.54 6.13 -33.57
N LEU A 12 29.06 7.07 -34.39
CA LEU A 12 27.86 7.84 -34.11
C LEU A 12 26.61 6.96 -34.03
N LEU A 13 26.52 5.94 -34.88
CA LEU A 13 25.39 5.00 -34.86
C LEU A 13 25.38 4.18 -33.55
N VAL A 14 26.53 3.66 -33.14
CA VAL A 14 26.68 2.95 -31.85
C VAL A 14 26.37 3.87 -30.67
N LEU A 15 26.83 5.12 -30.72
CA LEU A 15 26.56 6.10 -29.68
C LEU A 15 25.06 6.41 -29.58
N GLY A 16 24.39 6.59 -30.72
CA GLY A 16 22.95 6.81 -30.78
C GLY A 16 22.15 5.63 -30.24
N LEU A 17 22.56 4.41 -30.55
CA LEU A 17 21.95 3.20 -29.99
C LEU A 17 22.11 3.11 -28.47
N LEU A 18 23.30 3.42 -27.94
CA LEU A 18 23.56 3.44 -26.50
C LEU A 18 22.71 4.48 -25.77
N ILE A 19 22.64 5.70 -26.32
CA ILE A 19 21.81 6.77 -25.77
C ILE A 19 20.33 6.35 -25.81
N ASN A 20 19.84 5.81 -26.93
CA ASN A 20 18.47 5.34 -27.01
C ASN A 20 18.17 4.23 -25.98
N ASN A 21 19.09 3.27 -25.82
CA ASN A 21 18.96 2.18 -24.86
C ASN A 21 18.92 2.70 -23.41
N LEU A 22 19.74 3.69 -23.05
CA LEU A 22 19.79 4.22 -21.69
C LEU A 22 18.53 5.01 -21.30
N TRP A 23 17.92 5.70 -22.27
CA TRP A 23 16.78 6.59 -22.01
C TRP A 23 15.42 5.90 -22.19
N PHE A 24 15.30 4.95 -23.13
CA PHE A 24 14.01 4.36 -23.51
C PHE A 24 13.86 2.87 -23.19
N ASN A 25 14.92 2.17 -22.74
CA ASN A 25 14.77 0.77 -22.35
C ASN A 25 14.09 0.67 -20.98
N GLU A 26 12.94 0.01 -20.96
CA GLU A 26 12.08 -0.22 -19.80
C GLU A 26 12.76 -0.96 -18.64
N SER A 27 13.86 -1.68 -18.91
CA SER A 27 14.55 -2.51 -17.90
C SER A 27 15.66 -1.79 -17.14
N THR A 28 16.29 -0.77 -17.72
CA THR A 28 17.52 -0.15 -17.16
C THR A 28 17.47 1.38 -17.11
N GLY A 29 16.42 1.99 -17.68
CA GLY A 29 16.31 3.44 -17.78
C GLY A 29 15.94 4.12 -16.46
N VAL A 30 16.37 5.38 -16.32
CA VAL A 30 16.06 6.30 -15.20
C VAL A 30 14.54 6.41 -14.94
N LYS A 31 13.73 6.24 -16.00
CA LYS A 31 12.27 6.23 -15.91
C LYS A 31 11.72 5.03 -15.10
N ARG A 32 12.34 3.86 -15.22
CA ARG A 32 11.92 2.67 -14.48
C ARG A 32 12.21 2.80 -12.99
N LEU A 33 13.34 3.43 -12.65
CA LEU A 33 13.68 3.71 -11.25
C LEU A 33 12.64 4.64 -10.61
N ALA A 34 12.27 5.73 -11.28
CA ALA A 34 11.26 6.66 -10.77
C ALA A 34 9.86 6.02 -10.63
N GLU A 35 9.50 5.14 -11.56
CA GLU A 35 8.24 4.39 -11.48
C GLU A 35 8.23 3.38 -10.32
N LEU A 36 9.35 2.66 -10.13
CA LEU A 36 9.51 1.71 -9.03
C LEU A 36 9.53 2.41 -7.66
N GLU A 37 10.19 3.56 -7.55
CA GLU A 37 10.16 4.39 -6.34
C GLU A 37 8.73 4.85 -6.01
N LYS A 38 7.97 5.26 -7.03
CA LYS A 38 6.56 5.65 -6.85
C LYS A 38 5.69 4.47 -6.42
N GLU A 39 5.88 3.30 -7.00
CA GLU A 39 5.14 2.09 -6.63
C GLU A 39 5.47 1.65 -5.19
N LEU A 40 6.75 1.75 -4.80
CA LEU A 40 7.20 1.45 -3.44
C LEU A 40 6.59 2.41 -2.42
N GLU A 41 6.51 3.70 -2.72
CA GLU A 41 5.90 4.69 -1.82
C GLU A 41 4.40 4.42 -1.62
N ILE A 42 3.68 4.06 -2.69
CA ILE A 42 2.27 3.67 -2.62
C ILE A 42 2.12 2.43 -1.73
N GLN A 43 2.88 1.37 -1.99
CA GLN A 43 2.80 0.15 -1.20
C GLN A 43 3.16 0.36 0.27
N LYS A 44 4.14 1.22 0.55
CA LYS A 44 4.52 1.57 1.92
C LYS A 44 3.39 2.30 2.65
N SER A 45 2.73 3.24 2.00
CA SER A 45 1.58 3.95 2.57
C SER A 45 0.42 3.00 2.87
N GLU A 46 0.15 2.04 1.98
CA GLU A 46 -0.88 1.02 2.21
C GLU A 46 -0.50 0.09 3.36
N HIS A 47 0.76 -0.34 3.40
CA HIS A 47 1.27 -1.17 4.47
C HIS A 47 1.13 -0.48 5.84
N GLU A 48 1.50 0.79 5.95
CA GLU A 48 1.34 1.56 7.20
C GLU A 48 -0.13 1.65 7.64
N ARG A 49 -1.06 1.87 6.70
CA ARG A 49 -2.50 1.87 7.00
C ARG A 49 -2.99 0.51 7.48
N LEU A 50 -2.52 -0.58 6.85
CA LEU A 50 -2.87 -1.94 7.25
C LEU A 50 -2.31 -2.29 8.63
N VAL A 51 -1.07 -1.91 8.93
CA VAL A 51 -0.43 -2.12 10.24
C VAL A 51 -1.22 -1.40 11.33
N SER A 52 -1.54 -0.11 11.12
CA SER A 52 -2.32 0.66 12.10
C SER A 52 -3.72 0.06 12.34
N ASN A 53 -4.38 -0.41 11.28
CA ASN A 53 -5.65 -1.11 11.41
C ASN A 53 -5.52 -2.43 12.16
N ASN A 54 -4.47 -3.18 11.88
CA ASN A 54 -4.20 -4.46 12.54
C ASN A 54 -3.96 -4.26 14.03
N GLU A 55 -3.12 -3.30 14.42
CA GLU A 55 -2.87 -2.95 15.83
C GLU A 55 -4.19 -2.60 16.56
N ARG A 56 -5.05 -1.80 15.93
CA ARG A 56 -6.36 -1.45 16.49
C ARG A 56 -7.25 -2.68 16.69
N ILE A 57 -7.32 -3.55 15.69
CA ILE A 57 -8.14 -4.77 15.75
C ILE A 57 -7.56 -5.74 16.79
N GLU A 58 -6.24 -5.86 16.87
CA GLU A 58 -5.55 -6.71 17.83
C GLU A 58 -5.84 -6.28 19.27
N GLN A 59 -5.84 -4.97 19.54
CA GLN A 59 -6.25 -4.44 20.85
C GLN A 59 -7.70 -4.82 21.20
N VAL A 60 -8.62 -4.73 20.24
CA VAL A 60 -10.01 -5.16 20.43
C VAL A 60 -10.09 -6.66 20.72
N VAL A 61 -9.39 -7.48 19.94
CA VAL A 61 -9.35 -8.94 20.12
C VAL A 61 -8.77 -9.32 21.49
N ASN A 62 -7.68 -8.66 21.90
CA ASN A 62 -7.08 -8.89 23.21
C ASN A 62 -8.03 -8.45 24.34
N GLY A 63 -8.72 -7.31 24.21
CA GLY A 63 -9.76 -6.89 25.15
C GLY A 63 -10.85 -7.95 25.32
N ILE A 64 -11.39 -8.48 24.21
CA ILE A 64 -12.40 -9.55 24.18
C ILE A 64 -11.87 -10.84 24.82
N LYS A 65 -10.59 -11.18 24.63
CA LYS A 65 -9.98 -12.40 25.20
C LYS A 65 -9.86 -12.34 26.72
N TYR A 66 -9.59 -11.17 27.28
CA TYR A 66 -9.23 -11.03 28.70
C TYR A 66 -10.34 -10.43 29.58
N SER A 67 -11.44 -9.94 29.02
CA SER A 67 -12.59 -9.47 29.82
C SER A 67 -13.94 -9.95 29.28
N VAL A 68 -14.86 -10.23 30.20
CA VAL A 68 -16.23 -10.66 29.87
C VAL A 68 -17.05 -9.45 29.42
N GLU A 69 -16.81 -8.29 30.02
CA GLU A 69 -17.48 -7.04 29.70
C GLU A 69 -17.23 -6.63 28.24
N ALA A 70 -16.02 -6.79 27.72
CA ALA A 70 -15.70 -6.48 26.32
C ALA A 70 -16.41 -7.42 25.33
N ARG A 71 -16.63 -8.68 25.71
CA ARG A 71 -17.41 -9.64 24.90
C ARG A 71 -18.89 -9.24 24.85
N GLU A 72 -19.45 -8.84 25.98
CA GLU A 72 -20.84 -8.40 26.04
C GLU A 72 -21.05 -7.08 25.29
N GLU A 73 -20.12 -6.13 25.39
CA GLU A 73 -20.19 -4.86 24.65
C GLU A 73 -20.11 -5.08 23.13
N LEU A 74 -19.23 -5.97 22.65
CA LEU A 74 -19.20 -6.36 21.24
C LEU A 74 -20.51 -7.03 20.80
N ALA A 75 -21.03 -7.97 21.60
CA ALA A 75 -22.26 -8.67 21.29
C ALA A 75 -23.46 -7.71 21.22
N ARG A 76 -23.56 -6.76 22.14
CA ARG A 76 -24.61 -5.72 22.16
C ARG A 76 -24.44 -4.74 20.99
N LYS A 77 -23.23 -4.22 20.76
CA LYS A 77 -22.97 -3.14 19.78
C LYS A 77 -22.89 -3.61 18.33
N HIS A 78 -22.31 -4.78 18.07
CA HIS A 78 -22.09 -5.29 16.71
C HIS A 78 -23.07 -6.38 16.29
N LEU A 79 -23.57 -7.18 17.23
CA LEU A 79 -24.50 -8.28 16.93
C LEU A 79 -25.94 -7.98 17.37
N GLY A 80 -26.17 -6.88 18.09
CA GLY A 80 -27.50 -6.53 18.61
C GLY A 80 -28.05 -7.52 19.63
N LEU A 81 -27.18 -8.33 20.24
CA LEU A 81 -27.58 -9.37 21.19
C LEU A 81 -27.80 -8.75 22.57
N ILE A 82 -28.92 -9.10 23.21
CA ILE A 82 -29.25 -8.76 24.60
C ILE A 82 -29.52 -10.05 25.38
N GLN A 83 -29.32 -10.06 26.69
CA GLN A 83 -29.59 -11.26 27.49
C GLN A 83 -31.09 -11.56 27.54
N LYS A 84 -31.43 -12.83 27.79
CA LYS A 84 -32.81 -13.25 27.99
C LYS A 84 -33.32 -12.58 29.27
N ASP A 85 -34.41 -11.81 29.14
CA ASP A 85 -35.05 -11.01 30.20
C ASP A 85 -34.33 -9.68 30.55
N GLU A 86 -33.46 -9.16 29.68
CA GLU A 86 -32.81 -7.85 29.83
C GLU A 86 -33.57 -6.74 29.04
N THR A 87 -33.78 -5.57 29.67
CA THR A 87 -34.28 -4.36 28.98
C THR A 87 -33.11 -3.43 28.71
N PHE A 88 -32.67 -3.35 27.45
CA PHE A 88 -31.55 -2.50 27.03
C PHE A 88 -32.03 -1.12 26.56
N PHE A 89 -31.42 -0.05 27.07
CA PHE A 89 -31.68 1.33 26.64
C PHE A 89 -30.48 1.85 25.84
N HIS A 90 -30.71 2.22 24.58
CA HIS A 90 -29.74 2.91 23.74
C HIS A 90 -30.12 4.37 23.58
N PHE A 91 -29.30 5.28 24.12
CA PHE A 91 -29.51 6.71 23.97
C PHE A 91 -28.74 7.19 22.73
N THR A 92 -29.46 7.46 21.65
CA THR A 92 -28.92 8.20 20.52
C THR A 92 -29.19 9.69 20.75
N PRO A 93 -28.20 10.58 20.62
CA PRO A 93 -28.46 12.01 20.66
C PRO A 93 -29.49 12.37 19.58
N ALA A 94 -30.44 13.23 19.92
CA ALA A 94 -31.27 13.87 18.90
C ALA A 94 -30.37 14.87 18.16
N ASP A 95 -30.32 14.77 16.82
CA ASP A 95 -29.59 15.68 15.94
C ASP A 95 -29.88 17.16 16.25
#